data_AF-A0A520EL90-F1
#
_entry.id   AF-A0A520EL90-F1
#
_cell.length_a   1.000
_cell.length_b   1.000
_cell.length_c   1.000
_cell.angle_alpha   90.00
_cell.angle_beta   90.00
_cell.angle_gamma   90.00
#
_symmetry.space_group_name_H-M   'P 1'
#
loop_
_entity.id
_entity.type
_entity.pdbx_description
1 polymer ?
#
loop_
_entity_poly.entity_id
_entity_poly.type
_entity_poly.pdbx_seq_one_letter_code
_entity_poly.pdbx_strand_id
1 'polypeptide(L)' 'ATQELLTRQPAITVPTVVIDPTEDTVASLYGRPDHAAHFSDLIDVRQVECGHNPPQELPGQFADAVMTLGQVIRDRERN' A
#
# COMPACT_ATOMS: atom_id res chain seq x y z
N ALA A 1 15.13 6.71 -17.14
CA ALA A 1 15.98 7.62 -16.35
C ALA A 1 15.53 7.73 -14.88
N THR A 2 14.45 8.45 -14.53
CA THR A 2 14.04 8.61 -13.11
C THR A 2 13.47 7.32 -12.50
N GLN A 3 12.54 6.63 -13.18
CA GLN A 3 11.94 5.39 -12.66
C GLN A 3 12.98 4.26 -12.49
N GLU A 4 13.96 4.14 -13.39
CA GLU A 4 15.09 3.19 -13.27
C GLU A 4 16.06 3.48 -12.12
N LEU A 5 16.06 4.70 -11.59
CA LEU A 5 16.82 5.03 -10.39
C LEU A 5 16.04 4.66 -9.12
N LEU A 6 14.70 4.73 -9.17
CA LEU A 6 13.85 4.28 -8.07
C LEU A 6 13.94 2.77 -7.85
N THR A 7 14.08 1.97 -8.91
CA THR A 7 14.29 0.51 -8.80
C THR A 7 15.63 0.12 -8.19
N ARG A 8 16.59 1.05 -8.08
CA ARG A 8 17.88 0.85 -7.41
C ARG A 8 17.87 1.31 -5.95
N GLN A 9 16.76 1.88 -5.48
CA GLN A 9 16.61 2.22 -4.06
C GLN A 9 16.46 0.94 -3.24
N PRO A 10 16.94 0.94 -1.98
CA PRO A 10 16.77 -0.21 -1.11
C PRO A 10 15.29 -0.54 -0.93
N ALA A 11 14.99 -1.84 -0.88
CA ALA A 11 13.63 -2.31 -0.63
C ALA A 11 13.11 -1.79 0.71
N ILE A 12 11.82 -1.47 0.75
CA ILE A 12 11.11 -1.04 1.95
C ILE A 12 10.76 -2.30 2.75
N THR A 13 11.34 -2.43 3.95
CA THR A 13 11.30 -3.66 4.75
C THR A 13 10.26 -3.66 5.86
N VAL A 14 9.57 -2.54 6.08
CA VAL A 14 8.53 -2.44 7.11
C VAL A 14 7.23 -3.10 6.63
N PRO A 15 6.46 -3.75 7.53
CA PRO A 15 5.19 -4.36 7.16
C PRO A 15 4.25 -3.32 6.55
N THR A 16 3.72 -3.59 5.36
CA THR A 16 3.02 -2.58 4.56
C THR A 16 1.69 -3.11 4.02
N VAL A 17 0.63 -2.31 4.14
CA VAL A 17 -0.61 -2.45 3.37
C VAL A 17 -0.72 -1.26 2.43
N VAL A 18 -0.90 -1.51 1.14
CA VAL A 18 -1.10 -0.46 0.13
C VAL A 18 -2.59 -0.29 -0.13
N ILE A 19 -3.06 0.95 -0.16
CA ILE A 19 -4.37 1.33 -0.69
C ILE A 19 -4.13 2.01 -2.02
N ASP A 20 -4.71 1.48 -3.09
CA ASP A 20 -4.44 1.84 -4.47
C ASP A 20 -5.74 2.34 -5.12
N PRO A 21 -6.00 3.66 -5.11
CA PRO A 21 -7.24 4.22 -5.63
C PRO A 21 -7.28 4.14 -7.15
N THR A 22 -8.34 3.56 -7.72
CA THR A 22 -8.42 3.30 -9.17
C THR A 22 -8.81 4.51 -10.00
N GLU A 23 -9.25 5.59 -9.36
CA GLU A 23 -9.72 6.83 -10.01
C GLU A 23 -8.86 8.04 -9.61
N ASP A 24 -7.65 7.81 -9.09
CA ASP A 24 -6.71 8.86 -8.73
C ASP A 24 -6.22 9.61 -9.99
N THR A 25 -6.54 10.91 -10.08
CA THR A 25 -6.09 11.78 -11.17
C THR A 25 -4.83 12.59 -10.81
N VAL A 26 -4.27 12.38 -9.63
CA VAL A 26 -3.11 13.10 -9.07
C VAL A 26 -1.88 12.20 -9.05
N ALA A 27 -1.99 11.00 -8.48
CA ALA A 27 -0.94 10.00 -8.53
C ALA A 27 -1.09 9.09 -9.76
N SER A 28 0.01 8.49 -10.20
CA SER A 28 -0.07 7.43 -11.22
C SER A 28 -0.78 6.22 -10.63
N LEU A 29 -1.61 5.56 -11.44
CA LEU A 29 -2.18 4.28 -11.09
C LEU A 29 -1.10 3.20 -11.19
N TYR A 30 -0.98 2.39 -10.16
CA TYR A 30 -0.01 1.30 -10.10
C TYR A 30 -0.73 -0.05 -10.07
N GLY A 31 -0.01 -1.12 -10.43
CA GLY A 31 -0.46 -2.49 -10.25
C GLY A 31 0.18 -3.14 -9.03
N ARG A 32 -0.43 -4.21 -8.52
CA ARG A 32 0.17 -5.05 -7.47
C ARG A 32 1.64 -5.45 -7.74
N PRO A 33 2.04 -5.82 -8.98
CA PRO A 33 3.45 -6.13 -9.28
C PRO A 33 4.40 -4.94 -9.08
N ASP A 34 3.95 -3.72 -9.36
CA ASP A 34 4.77 -2.51 -9.20
C ASP A 34 5.05 -2.25 -7.72
N HIS A 35 4.04 -2.38 -6.86
CA HIS A 35 4.21 -2.28 -5.42
C HIS A 35 5.13 -3.38 -4.87
N ALA A 36 4.92 -4.63 -5.28
CA ALA A 36 5.71 -5.78 -4.81
C ALA A 36 7.20 -5.68 -5.16
N ALA A 37 7.57 -4.92 -6.19
CA ALA A 37 8.97 -4.65 -6.52
C ALA A 37 9.67 -3.75 -5.49
N HIS A 38 8.92 -2.98 -4.71
CA HIS A 38 9.46 -2.01 -3.74
C HIS A 38 9.34 -2.47 -2.29
N PHE A 39 8.31 -3.22 -1.93
CA PHE A 39 8.04 -3.66 -0.56
C PHE A 39 8.39 -5.14 -0.37
N SER A 40 9.40 -5.44 0.45
CA SER A 40 9.79 -6.83 0.75
C SER A 40 8.92 -7.49 1.82
N ASP A 41 8.16 -6.70 2.58
CA ASP A 41 7.16 -7.15 3.55
C ASP A 41 5.78 -6.56 3.22
N LEU A 42 5.29 -6.90 2.03
CA LEU A 42 3.99 -6.47 1.53
C LEU A 42 2.89 -7.40 2.06
N ILE A 43 2.12 -6.93 3.03
CA ILE A 43 1.01 -7.67 3.65
C ILE A 43 -0.17 -7.75 2.69
N ASP A 44 -0.55 -6.63 2.08
CA ASP A 44 -1.75 -6.53 1.24
C ASP A 44 -1.68 -5.34 0.27
N VAL A 45 -2.40 -5.43 -0.85
CA VAL A 45 -2.63 -4.34 -1.81
C VAL A 45 -4.12 -4.31 -2.13
N ARG A 46 -4.77 -3.19 -1.79
CA ARG A 46 -6.21 -3.01 -1.92
C ARG A 46 -6.51 -1.99 -3.00
N GLN A 47 -7.02 -2.46 -4.13
CA GLN A 47 -7.57 -1.57 -5.15
C GLN A 47 -8.95 -1.09 -4.71
N VAL A 48 -9.16 0.23 -4.68
CA VAL A 48 -10.40 0.83 -4.18
C VAL A 48 -10.97 1.83 -5.19
N GLU A 49 -12.28 1.80 -5.40
CA GLU A 49 -13.00 2.68 -6.34
C GLU A 49 -13.22 4.07 -5.72
N CYS A 50 -12.15 4.87 -5.63
CA CYS A 50 -12.21 6.27 -5.26
C CYS A 50 -11.09 7.09 -5.91
N GLY A 51 -11.17 8.40 -5.73
CA GLY A 51 -10.13 9.34 -6.12
C GLY A 51 -8.94 9.32 -5.16
N HIS A 52 -8.18 10.42 -5.18
CA HIS A 52 -6.90 10.54 -4.47
C HIS A 52 -7.01 10.42 -2.94
N ASN A 53 -8.20 10.54 -2.35
CA ASN A 53 -8.35 10.69 -0.90
C ASN A 53 -9.17 9.58 -0.23
N PRO A 54 -8.72 8.29 -0.29
CA PRO A 54 -9.39 7.18 0.38
C PRO A 54 -9.75 7.42 1.86
N PRO A 55 -8.94 8.10 2.69
CA PRO A 55 -9.32 8.36 4.08
C PRO A 55 -10.63 9.14 4.23
N GLN A 56 -10.95 10.04 3.29
CA GLN A 56 -12.19 10.83 3.31
C GLN A 56 -13.29 10.24 2.44
N GLU A 57 -12.94 9.66 1.29
CA GLU A 57 -13.90 9.10 0.33
C GLU A 57 -14.42 7.72 0.76
N LEU A 58 -13.54 6.89 1.34
CA LEU A 58 -13.82 5.51 1.73
C LEU A 58 -13.29 5.22 3.16
N PRO A 59 -13.76 5.96 4.19
CA PRO A 59 -13.21 5.90 5.54
C PRO A 59 -13.25 4.48 6.16
N GLY A 60 -14.27 3.68 5.82
CA GLY A 60 -14.38 2.30 6.28
C GLY A 60 -13.30 1.37 5.72
N GLN A 61 -13.02 1.47 4.41
CA GLN A 61 -11.98 0.65 3.77
C GLN A 61 -10.58 1.07 4.21
N PHE A 62 -10.38 2.37 4.41
CA PHE A 62 -9.15 2.91 5.01
C PHE A 62 -8.94 2.38 6.43
N ALA A 63 -9.95 2.49 7.30
CA ALA A 63 -9.84 2.02 8.69
C ALA A 63 -9.57 0.51 8.76
N ASP A 64 -10.22 -0.29 7.91
CA ASP A 64 -9.98 -1.73 7.84
C ASP A 64 -8.52 -2.08 7.45
N ALA A 65 -7.92 -1.31 6.54
CA ALA A 65 -6.52 -1.49 6.16
C ALA A 65 -5.57 -1.22 7.34
N VAL A 66 -5.82 -0.15 8.10
CA VAL A 66 -5.06 0.18 9.32
C VAL A 66 -5.20 -0.93 10.37
N MET A 67 -6.42 -1.44 10.57
CA MET A 67 -6.67 -2.52 11.54
C MET A 67 -5.99 -3.83 11.12
N THR A 68 -6.01 -4.14 9.83
CA THR A 68 -5.32 -5.31 9.25
C THR A 68 -3.82 -5.24 9.52
N LEU A 69 -3.18 -4.11 9.21
CA LEU A 69 -1.76 -3.90 9.49
C LEU A 69 -1.46 -4.06 10.99
N GLY A 70 -2.25 -3.40 11.85
CA GLY A 70 -2.08 -3.48 13.29
C GLY A 70 -2.25 -4.90 13.84
N GLN A 71 -3.17 -5.69 13.29
CA GLN A 71 -3.38 -7.07 13.70
C GLN A 71 -2.19 -7.95 13.33
N VAL A 72 -1.68 -7.85 12.09
CA VAL A 72 -0.51 -8.63 11.64
C VAL A 72 0.71 -8.33 12.51
N ILE A 73 0.96 -7.05 12.84
CA ILE A 73 2.08 -6.67 13.70
C ILE A 73 1.93 -7.29 15.09
N ARG A 74 0.76 -7.13 15.72
CA ARG A 74 0.49 -7.74 17.04
C ARG A 74 0.63 -9.26 17.02
N ASP A 75 0.26 -9.92 15.93
CA ASP A 75 0.34 -11.37 15.82
C ASP A 75 1.79 -11.84 15.71
N ARG A 76 2.64 -11.09 14.99
CA ARG A 76 4.07 -11.36 14.89
C ARG A 76 4.82 -11.14 16.20
N GLU A 77 4.40 -10.17 17.02
CA GLU A 77 5.02 -9.91 18.33
C GLU A 77 4.70 -10.99 19.38
N ARG A 78 3.64 -11.78 19.18
CA ARG A 78 3.22 -12.85 20.09
C ARG A 78 3.82 -14.22 19.77
N ASN A 79 4.47 -14.36 18.61
CA ASN A 79 5.11 -15.60 18.14
C ASN A 79 6.63 -15.51 18.28
#